data_AF-A0A259SYD2-F1
#
_entry.id   AF-A0A259SYD2-F1
#
_cell.length_a   1.000
_cell.length_b   1.000
_cell.length_c   1.000
_cell.angle_alpha   90.00
_cell.angle_beta   90.00
_cell.angle_gamma   90.00
#
_symmetry.space_group_name_H-M   'P 1'
#
loop_
_entity.id
_entity.type
_entity.pdbx_description
1 polymer ?
#
loop_
_entity_poly.entity_id
_entity_poly.type
_entity_poly.pdbx_seq_one_letter_code
_entity_poly.pdbx_strand_id
1 'polypeptide(L)'
;MNDFSADQAVWTSKLKEAFGPTVELEDENGVTSVYDLAAEFEINGQSYAVLQKPGDQSGEFDILKVVSSPEGTLGLVTIDDDDEWENISELYDEMTFPEDSED
;
A
#
# COMPACT_ATOMS: atom_id res chain seq x y z
N MET A 1 19.48 -2.09 7.04
CA MET A 1 18.80 -2.59 8.26
C MET A 1 17.36 -2.37 7.92
N ASN A 2 16.54 -3.42 7.81
CA ASN A 2 15.11 -3.20 7.64
C ASN A 2 14.62 -2.60 8.95
N ASP A 3 14.06 -1.40 8.91
CA ASP A 3 13.57 -0.69 10.09
C ASP A 3 12.21 -1.25 10.55
N PHE A 4 11.54 -2.03 9.70
CA PHE A 4 10.25 -2.65 9.97
C PHE A 4 10.31 -4.19 9.88
N SER A 5 9.41 -4.85 10.58
CA SER A 5 9.22 -6.31 10.51
C SER A 5 7.73 -6.64 10.42
N ALA A 6 7.39 -7.73 9.75
CA ALA A 6 6.01 -8.19 9.53
C ALA A 6 5.23 -8.35 10.84
N ASP A 7 5.90 -8.68 11.95
CA ASP A 7 5.29 -8.82 13.27
C ASP A 7 4.73 -7.50 13.83
N GLN A 8 5.27 -6.37 13.37
CA GLN A 8 4.86 -5.04 13.78
C GLN A 8 3.75 -4.46 12.89
N ALA A 9 3.58 -5.02 11.70
CA ALA A 9 2.62 -4.55 10.71
C ALA A 9 1.29 -5.29 10.85
N VAL A 10 0.19 -4.58 10.59
CA VAL A 10 -1.16 -5.13 10.73
C VAL A 10 -1.93 -4.89 9.45
N TRP A 11 -2.47 -5.96 8.85
CA TRP A 11 -3.37 -5.84 7.70
C TRP A 11 -4.61 -5.04 8.06
N THR A 12 -4.96 -4.08 7.21
CA THR A 12 -6.14 -3.24 7.38
C THR A 12 -7.14 -3.42 6.24
N SER A 13 -8.27 -2.73 6.32
CA SER A 13 -9.25 -2.66 5.22
C SER A 13 -9.93 -1.29 5.18
N LYS A 14 -9.31 -0.27 5.78
CA LYS A 14 -9.86 1.08 5.94
C LYS A 14 -10.08 1.76 4.59
N LEU A 15 -9.13 1.64 3.67
CA LEU A 15 -9.29 2.17 2.31
C LEU A 15 -10.35 1.39 1.54
N LYS A 16 -10.32 0.06 1.65
CA LYS A 16 -11.29 -0.80 0.99
C LYS A 16 -12.72 -0.53 1.45
N GLU A 17 -12.91 -0.26 2.74
CA GLU A 17 -14.19 0.10 3.33
C GLU A 17 -14.64 1.52 2.93
N ALA A 18 -13.69 2.44 2.73
CA ALA A 18 -13.97 3.83 2.36
C ALA A 18 -14.25 4.02 0.85
N PHE A 19 -13.45 3.40 -0.02
CA PHE A 19 -13.47 3.60 -1.47
C PHE A 19 -13.95 2.36 -2.24
N GLY A 20 -13.86 1.17 -1.66
CA GLY A 20 -14.15 -0.10 -2.33
C GLY A 20 -12.89 -0.84 -2.77
N PRO A 21 -13.03 -1.87 -3.64
CA PRO A 21 -11.91 -2.70 -4.08
C PRO A 21 -10.97 -2.01 -5.08
N THR A 22 -11.36 -0.86 -5.63
CA THR A 22 -10.59 -0.09 -6.62
C THR A 22 -10.56 1.37 -6.21
N VAL A 23 -9.43 2.05 -6.47
CA VAL A 23 -9.25 3.47 -6.19
C VAL A 23 -8.96 4.23 -7.49
N GLU A 24 -9.53 5.43 -7.61
CA GLU A 24 -9.26 6.36 -8.71
C GLU A 24 -8.27 7.41 -8.22
N LEU A 25 -7.10 7.48 -8.84
CA LEU A 25 -6.05 8.41 -8.48
C LEU A 25 -5.81 9.40 -9.60
N GLU A 26 -5.75 10.67 -9.25
CA GLU A 26 -5.33 11.74 -10.16
C GLU A 26 -3.86 12.06 -9.90
N ASP A 27 -3.03 11.86 -10.91
CA ASP A 27 -1.62 12.24 -10.89
C ASP A 27 -1.44 13.77 -11.02
N GLU A 28 -0.23 14.27 -10.78
CA GLU A 28 0.10 15.71 -10.86
C GLU A 28 -0.16 16.35 -12.23
N ASN A 29 -0.31 15.54 -13.28
CA ASN A 29 -0.64 15.97 -14.63
C ASN A 29 -2.17 16.09 -14.87
N GLY A 30 -3.00 15.83 -13.86
CA GLY A 30 -4.47 15.77 -13.98
C GLY A 30 -4.95 14.51 -14.72
N VAL A 31 -4.13 13.45 -14.72
CA VAL A 31 -4.49 12.18 -15.35
C VAL A 31 -5.10 11.28 -14.30
N THR A 32 -6.36 10.91 -14.48
CA THR A 32 -7.03 9.95 -13.59
C THR A 32 -6.77 8.51 -14.07
N SER A 33 -6.19 7.70 -13.19
CA SER A 33 -5.91 6.28 -13.41
C SER A 33 -6.63 5.45 -12.34
N VAL A 34 -7.20 4.31 -12.75
CA VAL A 34 -7.85 3.37 -11.84
C VAL A 34 -6.87 2.28 -11.44
N TYR A 35 -6.82 1.97 -10.15
CA TYR A 35 -6.01 0.91 -9.59
C TYR A 35 -6.86 -0.03 -8.74
N ASP A 36 -6.56 -1.33 -8.79
CA ASP A 36 -7.07 -2.32 -7.85
C ASP A 36 -6.29 -2.23 -6.55
N LEU A 37 -7.02 -2.18 -5.43
CA LEU A 37 -6.46 -2.25 -4.10
C LEU A 37 -6.12 -3.70 -3.78
N ALA A 38 -4.86 -4.08 -4.03
CA ALA A 38 -4.36 -5.43 -3.82
C ALA A 38 -4.25 -5.74 -2.32
N ALA A 39 -3.67 -4.81 -1.55
CA ALA A 39 -3.52 -4.95 -0.11
C ALA A 39 -3.42 -3.59 0.59
N GLU A 40 -3.61 -3.56 1.90
CA GLU A 40 -3.34 -2.39 2.74
C GLU A 40 -2.95 -2.83 4.15
N PHE A 41 -1.99 -2.13 4.74
CA PHE A 41 -1.47 -2.44 6.06
C PHE A 41 -1.05 -1.18 6.81
N GLU A 42 -0.95 -1.30 8.12
CA GLU A 42 -0.50 -0.24 9.02
C GLU A 42 0.72 -0.70 9.82
N ILE A 43 1.76 0.13 9.84
CA ILE A 43 3.02 -0.10 10.55
C ILE A 43 3.46 1.19 11.23
N ASN A 44 3.83 1.14 12.51
CA ASN A 44 4.24 2.32 13.29
C ASN A 44 3.24 3.49 13.27
N GLY A 45 1.94 3.20 13.10
CA GLY A 45 0.88 4.22 13.01
C GLY A 45 0.77 4.89 11.64
N GLN A 46 1.48 4.38 10.64
CA GLN A 46 1.43 4.82 9.26
C GLN A 46 0.79 3.74 8.40
N SER A 47 -0.19 4.13 7.59
CA SER A 47 -0.92 3.20 6.73
C SER A 47 -0.39 3.27 5.30
N TYR A 48 -0.34 2.12 4.63
CA TYR A 48 0.14 1.93 3.27
C TYR A 48 -0.85 1.11 2.48
N ALA A 49 -0.92 1.38 1.17
CA ALA A 49 -1.79 0.72 0.22
C ALA A 49 -0.96 0.20 -0.94
N VAL A 50 -1.14 -1.08 -1.25
CA VAL A 50 -0.55 -1.74 -2.41
C VAL A 50 -1.58 -1.72 -3.52
N LEU A 51 -1.22 -1.09 -4.62
CA LEU A 51 -2.04 -0.86 -5.79
C LEU A 51 -1.50 -1.63 -6.98
N GLN A 52 -2.41 -2.15 -7.79
CA GLN A 52 -2.07 -2.83 -9.03
C GLN A 52 -2.95 -2.30 -10.15
N LYS A 53 -2.43 -2.30 -11.38
CA LYS A 53 -3.25 -1.91 -12.53
C LYS A 53 -4.28 -3.00 -12.83
N PRO A 54 -5.54 -2.63 -13.11
CA PRO A 54 -6.58 -3.59 -13.41
C PRO A 54 -6.21 -4.42 -14.64
N GLY A 55 -6.13 -5.74 -14.48
CA GLY A 55 -5.74 -6.67 -15.54
C GLY A 55 -4.24 -6.78 -15.79
N ASP A 56 -3.41 -6.14 -14.98
CA ASP A 56 -1.97 -6.35 -15.00
C ASP A 56 -1.61 -7.65 -14.27
N GLN A 57 -0.92 -8.53 -14.97
CA GLN A 57 -0.44 -9.81 -14.43
C GLN A 57 1.09 -9.89 -14.41
N SER A 58 1.78 -8.79 -14.71
CA SER A 58 3.25 -8.73 -14.63
C SER A 58 3.73 -8.82 -13.19
N GLY A 59 2.84 -8.58 -12.22
CA GLY A 59 3.19 -8.51 -10.81
C GLY A 59 3.76 -7.14 -10.41
N GLU A 60 3.61 -6.13 -11.27
CA GLU A 60 3.97 -4.76 -10.95
C GLU A 60 2.95 -4.20 -9.95
N PHE A 61 3.43 -3.76 -8.80
CA PHE A 61 2.64 -3.11 -7.77
C PHE A 61 3.26 -1.78 -7.39
N ASP A 62 2.39 -0.83 -7.06
CA ASP A 62 2.76 0.48 -6.54
C ASP A 62 2.34 0.56 -5.07
N ILE A 63 3.26 0.96 -4.21
CA ILE A 63 2.96 1.21 -2.80
C ILE A 63 2.81 2.70 -2.58
N LEU A 64 1.63 3.11 -2.12
CA LEU A 64 1.32 4.48 -1.75
C LEU A 64 1.06 4.58 -0.26
N LYS A 65 1.39 5.75 0.30
CA LYS A 65 1.13 6.08 1.70
C LYS A 65 -0.28 6.62 1.86
N VAL A 66 -0.98 6.12 2.87
CA VAL A 66 -2.33 6.53 3.20
C VAL A 66 -2.26 7.68 4.18
N VAL A 67 -2.85 8.81 3.79
CA VAL A 67 -2.96 10.00 4.62
C VAL A 67 -4.42 10.25 4.96
N SER A 68 -4.70 10.70 6.19
CA SER A 68 -6.03 11.15 6.56
C SER A 68 -6.09 12.67 6.48
N SER A 69 -7.08 13.17 5.73
CA SER A 69 -7.37 14.59 5.63
C SER A 69 -8.09 15.06 6.90
N PRO A 70 -8.00 16.36 7.27
CA PRO A 70 -8.68 16.91 8.44
C PRO A 70 -10.21 16.81 8.37
N GLU A 71 -10.76 16.58 7.18
CA GLU A 71 -12.19 16.35 6.93
C GLU A 71 -12.62 14.90 7.18
N GLY A 72 -11.69 14.00 7.55
CA GLY A 72 -11.95 12.58 7.79
C GLY A 72 -11.88 11.71 6.53
N THR A 73 -11.58 12.30 5.37
CA THR A 73 -11.39 11.57 4.12
C THR A 73 -9.98 10.99 4.06
N LEU A 74 -9.85 9.73 3.67
CA LEU A 74 -8.56 9.12 3.38
C LEU A 74 -8.04 9.63 2.02
N GLY A 75 -6.73 9.64 1.85
CA GLY A 75 -6.05 10.00 0.61
C GLY A 75 -4.82 9.13 0.43
N LEU A 76 -4.32 9.05 -0.80
CA LEU A 76 -3.12 8.32 -1.14
C LEU A 76 -2.08 9.29 -1.69
N VAL A 77 -0.84 9.15 -1.24
CA VAL A 77 0.30 9.94 -1.71
C VAL A 77 1.45 9.02 -2.06
N THR A 78 2.22 9.40 -3.07
CA THR A 78 3.46 8.72 -3.44
C THR A 78 4.48 8.84 -2.32
N ILE A 79 5.27 7.78 -2.13
CA ILE A 79 6.40 7.78 -1.21
C ILE A 79 7.57 8.42 -1.95
N ASP A 80 7.98 9.63 -1.55
CA ASP A 80 9.10 10.37 -2.15
C ASP A 80 10.46 9.94 -1.58
N ASP A 81 10.45 9.30 -0.42
CA ASP A 81 11.63 8.83 0.29
C ASP A 81 11.96 7.38 -0.15
N ASP A 82 13.03 7.22 -0.94
CA ASP A 82 13.44 5.93 -1.50
C ASP A 82 13.72 4.88 -0.39
N ASP A 83 14.33 5.29 0.72
CA ASP A 83 14.57 4.42 1.87
C ASP A 83 13.24 3.93 2.46
N GLU A 84 12.25 4.81 2.67
CA GLU A 84 10.91 4.42 3.11
C GLU A 84 10.28 3.42 2.14
N TRP A 85 10.36 3.68 0.83
CA TRP A 85 9.79 2.78 -0.18
C TRP A 85 10.42 1.40 -0.15
N GLU A 86 11.76 1.31 -0.07
CA GLU A 86 12.50 0.06 0.01
C GLU A 86 12.05 -0.76 1.23
N ASN A 87 12.07 -0.15 2.43
CA ASN A 87 11.67 -0.81 3.67
C ASN A 87 10.23 -1.35 3.63
N ILE A 88 9.30 -0.56 3.10
CA ILE A 88 7.88 -0.95 3.04
C ILE A 88 7.64 -2.02 1.97
N SER A 89 8.38 -1.98 0.85
CA SER A 89 8.31 -3.01 -0.18
C SER A 89 8.83 -4.36 0.33
N GLU A 90 9.96 -4.36 1.03
CA GLU A 90 10.51 -5.58 1.66
C GLU A 90 9.57 -6.11 2.76
N LEU A 91 9.01 -5.22 3.59
CA LEU A 91 8.02 -5.57 4.60
C LEU A 91 6.79 -6.24 3.98
N TYR A 92 6.27 -5.70 2.88
CA TYR A 92 5.11 -6.28 2.21
C TYR A 92 5.40 -7.68 1.66
N ASP A 93 6.58 -7.90 1.08
CA ASP A 93 7.01 -9.23 0.61
C ASP A 93 7.09 -10.22 1.78
N GLU A 94 7.74 -9.83 2.89
CA GLU A 94 7.83 -10.64 4.12
C GLU A 94 6.43 -10.97 4.70
N MET A 95 5.51 -9.99 4.73
CA MET A 95 4.14 -10.21 5.20
C MET A 95 3.32 -11.11 4.28
N THR A 96 3.57 -11.05 2.97
CA THR A 96 2.83 -11.81 1.95
C THR A 96 3.36 -13.24 1.80
N PHE A 97 4.67 -13.40 1.93
CA PHE A 97 5.40 -14.66 1.86
C PHE A 97 6.19 -14.87 3.15
N PRO A 98 5.49 -15.11 4.29
CA PRO A 98 6.19 -15.52 5.49
C PRO A 98 6.96 -16.81 5.17
N GLU A 99 8.23 -16.92 5.58
CA GLU A 99 9.14 -18.05 5.28
C GLU A 99 8.65 -19.45 5.74
N ASP A 100 7.40 -19.58 6.20
CA ASP A 100 6.77 -20.82 6.62
C ASP A 100 5.99 -21.47 5.46
N SER A 101 6.73 -22.11 4.56
CA SER A 101 6.19 -23.17 3.71
C SER A 101 7.20 -24.31 3.56
N GLU A 102 7.56 -24.90 4.71
CA GLU A 102 8.03 -26.27 4.80
C GLU A 102 7.13 -27.03 5.80
N ASP A 103 6.04 -27.65 5.31
CA ASP A 103 5.39 -28.80 5.98
C ASP A 103 5.23 -29.96 4.98
#